data_AF-E4XHT0-F1
#
_entry.id   AF-E4XHT0-F1
#
_cell.length_a   1.000
_cell.length_b   1.000
_cell.length_c   1.000
_cell.angle_alpha   90.00
_cell.angle_beta   90.00
_cell.angle_gamma   90.00
#
_symmetry.space_group_name_H-M   'P 1'
#
loop_
_entity.id
_entity.type
_entity.pdbx_description
1 polymer ?
#
loop_
_entity_poly.entity_id
_entity_poly.type
_entity_poly.pdbx_seq_one_letter_code
_entity_poly.pdbx_strand_id
1 'polypeptide(L)'
;MASESSVASELLYDLKLCIDESRDNDVHLPSYIVIWIHLKKVLDAMGSVFKFVSSDVDDKIIILQKIEKVQNFITIEKMMTEEKAAGKINYERLDEKNPSASRTLLRLHRAFKMISTLLGKISRNEHDGKMSTIAYESYNSSPMPAHHPWVIRKSIGVAVYTLPDSQSFCKKIAPELAGEELPENFEGDRRSP
;
A
#
# COMPACT_ATOMS: atom_id res chain seq x y z
N MET A 1 -25.60 8.16 -14.10
CA MET A 1 -25.18 7.16 -13.09
C MET A 1 -23.82 7.61 -12.61
N ALA A 2 -23.66 7.93 -11.33
CA ALA A 2 -22.34 8.26 -10.80
C ALA A 2 -21.48 6.99 -10.95
N SER A 3 -20.36 7.08 -11.68
CA SER A 3 -19.32 6.05 -11.64
C SER A 3 -18.97 5.82 -10.17
N GLU A 4 -19.11 4.60 -9.66
CA GLU A 4 -18.50 4.26 -8.38
C GLU A 4 -17.01 4.61 -8.46
N SER A 5 -16.49 5.30 -7.45
CA SER A 5 -15.07 5.66 -7.40
C SER A 5 -14.25 4.39 -7.20
N SER A 6 -13.23 4.20 -8.05
CA SER A 6 -12.33 3.05 -7.93
C SER A 6 -11.43 3.14 -6.71
N VAL A 7 -10.88 2.01 -6.28
CA VAL A 7 -9.88 1.96 -5.20
C VAL A 7 -8.69 2.86 -5.53
N ALA A 8 -8.24 2.88 -6.78
CA ALA A 8 -7.16 3.74 -7.23
C ALA A 8 -7.50 5.23 -7.14
N SER A 9 -8.71 5.62 -7.54
CA SER A 9 -9.17 7.01 -7.49
C SER A 9 -9.31 7.51 -6.05
N GLU A 10 -9.92 6.72 -5.17
CA GLU A 10 -10.02 7.02 -3.73
C GLU A 10 -8.63 7.16 -3.10
N LEU A 11 -7.75 6.17 -3.32
CA LEU A 11 -6.38 6.19 -2.79
C LEU A 11 -5.60 7.43 -3.24
N LEU A 12 -5.70 7.80 -4.53
CA LEU A 12 -5.00 8.97 -5.06
C LEU A 12 -5.54 10.27 -4.47
N TYR A 13 -6.86 10.37 -4.26
CA TYR A 13 -7.48 11.51 -3.62
C TYR A 13 -6.97 11.68 -2.18
N ASP A 14 -7.00 10.62 -1.37
CA ASP A 14 -6.56 10.69 0.01
C ASP A 14 -5.05 10.93 0.15
N LEU A 15 -4.23 10.37 -0.76
CA LEU A 15 -2.80 10.66 -0.82
C LEU A 15 -2.51 12.15 -1.02
N LYS A 16 -3.29 12.83 -1.85
CA LYS A 16 -3.14 14.28 -2.08
C LYS A 16 -3.55 15.11 -0.86
N LEU A 17 -4.55 14.64 -0.11
CA LEU A 17 -5.04 15.34 1.09
C LEU A 17 -4.28 15.01 2.38
N CYS A 18 -3.34 14.07 2.32
CA CYS A 18 -2.65 13.59 3.51
C CYS A 18 -1.57 14.55 4.01
N ILE A 19 -1.10 15.46 3.16
CA ILE A 19 -0.10 16.47 3.51
C ILE A 19 -0.83 17.71 4.02
N ASP A 20 -0.52 18.11 5.25
CA ASP A 20 -1.00 19.35 5.84
C ASP A 20 -0.04 20.50 5.47
N GLU A 21 -0.30 21.16 4.35
CA GLU A 21 0.48 22.31 3.88
C GLU A 21 0.47 23.48 4.89
N SER A 22 -0.52 23.53 5.80
CA SER A 22 -0.60 24.56 6.84
C SER A 22 0.31 24.29 8.05
N ARG A 23 0.90 23.08 8.13
CA ARG A 23 1.74 22.62 9.25
C ARG A 23 3.08 22.05 8.78
N ASP A 24 3.86 22.87 8.07
CA ASP A 24 5.20 22.50 7.59
C ASP A 24 5.23 21.19 6.75
N ASN A 25 4.14 20.92 6.04
CA ASN A 25 3.94 19.68 5.27
C ASN A 25 3.96 18.40 6.13
N ASP A 26 3.57 18.49 7.40
CA ASP A 26 3.35 17.32 8.26
C ASP A 26 2.20 16.45 7.70
N VAL A 27 2.16 15.19 8.13
CA VAL A 27 1.22 14.19 7.62
C VAL A 27 0.03 14.07 8.56
N HIS A 28 -1.17 14.28 8.03
CA HIS A 28 -2.42 14.13 8.77
C HIS A 28 -2.67 12.65 9.10
N LEU A 29 -2.63 12.29 10.39
CA LEU A 29 -2.71 10.90 10.83
C LEU A 29 -4.03 10.22 10.46
N PRO A 30 -5.22 10.85 10.63
CA PRO A 30 -6.48 10.26 10.18
C PRO A 30 -6.49 9.97 8.67
N SER A 31 -5.97 10.88 7.84
CA SER A 31 -5.86 10.65 6.38
C SER A 31 -4.90 9.51 6.07
N TYR A 32 -3.77 9.41 6.79
CA TYR A 32 -2.83 8.31 6.66
C TYR A 32 -3.47 6.95 6.97
N ILE A 33 -4.34 6.88 7.99
CA ILE A 33 -5.10 5.68 8.33
C ILE A 33 -6.07 5.30 7.20
N VAL A 34 -6.78 6.28 6.63
CA VAL A 34 -7.70 6.06 5.49
C VAL A 34 -6.95 5.53 4.27
N ILE A 35 -5.79 6.09 3.93
CA ILE A 35 -4.91 5.58 2.87
C ILE A 35 -4.60 4.10 3.08
N TRP A 36 -4.31 3.67 4.31
CA TRP A 36 -4.06 2.27 4.60
C TRP A 36 -5.27 1.36 4.43
N ILE A 37 -6.49 1.86 4.66
CA ILE A 37 -7.73 1.15 4.34
C ILE A 37 -7.82 0.91 2.83
N HIS A 38 -7.48 1.90 1.99
CA HIS A 38 -7.44 1.70 0.53
C HIS A 38 -6.29 0.78 0.09
N LEU A 39 -5.09 0.93 0.66
CA LEU A 39 -3.95 0.05 0.36
C LEU A 39 -4.21 -1.41 0.74
N LYS A 40 -4.98 -1.66 1.81
CA LYS A 40 -5.43 -3.01 2.13
C LYS A 40 -6.28 -3.59 1.01
N LYS A 41 -7.22 -2.83 0.42
CA LYS A 41 -8.01 -3.29 -0.74
C LYS A 41 -7.09 -3.64 -1.93
N VAL A 42 -6.02 -2.87 -2.14
CA VAL A 42 -4.99 -3.15 -3.17
C VAL A 42 -4.27 -4.47 -2.86
N LEU A 43 -3.87 -4.72 -1.61
CA LEU A 43 -3.26 -5.99 -1.21
C LEU A 43 -4.21 -7.17 -1.35
N ASP A 44 -5.50 -7.00 -1.01
CA ASP A 44 -6.50 -8.06 -1.16
C ASP A 44 -6.74 -8.42 -2.64
N ALA A 45 -6.59 -7.45 -3.56
CA ALA A 45 -6.69 -7.70 -5.00
C ALA A 45 -5.58 -8.63 -5.53
N MET A 46 -4.46 -8.76 -4.81
CA MET A 46 -3.34 -9.66 -5.12
C MET A 46 -3.65 -11.15 -4.87
N GLY A 47 -4.79 -11.47 -4.25
CA GLY A 47 -5.29 -12.84 -4.13
C GLY A 47 -5.22 -13.44 -2.73
N SER A 48 -5.79 -14.64 -2.59
CA SER A 48 -6.08 -15.26 -1.29
C SER A 48 -4.85 -15.54 -0.43
N VAL A 49 -3.69 -15.80 -1.03
CA VAL A 49 -2.44 -16.04 -0.30
C VAL A 49 -1.95 -14.76 0.39
N PHE A 50 -2.28 -13.57 -0.11
CA PHE A 50 -1.90 -12.32 0.53
C PHE A 50 -2.82 -11.92 1.69
N LYS A 51 -3.84 -12.73 2.02
CA LYS A 51 -4.73 -12.47 3.17
C LYS A 51 -4.00 -12.42 4.51
N PHE A 52 -2.92 -13.18 4.69
CA PHE A 52 -2.13 -13.08 5.92
C PHE A 52 -1.41 -11.73 6.02
N VAL A 53 -1.00 -11.16 4.87
CA VAL A 53 -0.37 -9.83 4.80
C VAL A 53 -1.40 -8.76 5.09
N SER A 54 -2.59 -8.84 4.47
CA SER A 54 -3.65 -7.86 4.70
C SER A 54 -4.21 -7.94 6.13
N SER A 55 -4.23 -9.11 6.76
CA SER A 55 -4.55 -9.26 8.18
C SER A 55 -3.54 -8.54 9.10
N ASP A 56 -2.23 -8.67 8.83
CA ASP A 56 -1.19 -7.96 9.61
C ASP A 56 -1.31 -6.43 9.45
N VAL A 57 -1.78 -5.95 8.29
CA VAL A 57 -2.11 -4.55 8.04
C VAL A 57 -3.36 -4.11 8.81
N ASP A 58 -4.43 -4.91 8.79
CA ASP A 58 -5.67 -4.65 9.54
C ASP A 58 -5.40 -4.45 11.03
N ASP A 59 -4.63 -5.35 11.64
CA ASP A 59 -4.29 -5.25 13.06
C ASP A 59 -3.63 -3.91 13.39
N LYS A 60 -2.77 -3.40 12.49
CA LYS A 60 -2.06 -2.12 12.67
C LYS A 60 -2.95 -0.92 12.44
N ILE A 61 -3.86 -0.99 11.46
CA ILE A 61 -4.90 0.03 11.25
C ILE A 61 -5.74 0.16 12.52
N ILE A 62 -6.20 -0.96 13.08
CA ILE A 62 -7.00 -0.99 14.31
C ILE A 62 -6.22 -0.39 15.49
N ILE A 63 -4.94 -0.74 15.65
CA ILE A 63 -4.09 -0.15 16.69
C ILE A 63 -3.98 1.37 16.52
N LEU A 64 -3.69 1.87 15.30
CA LEU A 64 -3.57 3.30 15.04
C LEU A 64 -4.90 4.04 15.27
N GLN A 65 -6.02 3.51 14.78
CA GLN A 65 -7.36 4.10 15.00
C GLN A 65 -7.69 4.21 16.49
N LYS A 66 -7.38 3.17 17.27
CA LYS A 66 -7.61 3.18 18.71
C LYS A 66 -6.77 4.26 19.40
N ILE A 67 -5.50 4.40 19.03
CA ILE A 67 -4.61 5.38 19.65
C ILE A 67 -4.96 6.81 19.21
N GLU A 68 -5.22 7.02 17.92
CA GLU A 68 -5.64 8.30 17.35
C GLU A 68 -6.89 8.82 18.07
N LYS A 69 -7.93 7.99 18.21
CA LYS A 69 -9.17 8.36 18.91
C LYS A 69 -8.98 8.69 20.39
N VAL A 70 -8.08 7.99 21.08
CA VAL A 70 -7.86 8.18 22.53
C VAL A 70 -6.98 9.39 22.82
N GLN A 71 -5.96 9.63 21.99
CA GLN A 71 -4.96 10.68 22.23
C GLN A 71 -5.20 11.95 21.38
N ASN A 72 -6.20 11.92 20.50
CA ASN A 72 -6.56 13.04 19.61
C ASN A 72 -5.34 13.56 18.81
N PHE A 73 -4.59 12.62 18.25
CA PHE A 73 -3.44 12.91 17.41
C PHE A 73 -3.89 13.35 16.03
N ILE A 74 -3.59 14.60 15.68
CA ILE A 74 -3.97 15.18 14.38
C ILE A 74 -2.89 14.86 13.33
N THR A 75 -1.62 14.82 13.73
CA THR A 75 -0.49 14.62 12.80
C THR A 75 0.52 13.59 13.30
N ILE A 76 1.31 13.05 12.38
CA ILE A 76 2.36 12.07 12.69
C ILE A 76 3.46 12.69 13.55
N GLU A 77 3.92 13.92 13.26
CA GLU A 77 4.98 14.56 14.05
C GLU A 77 4.54 14.75 15.51
N LYS A 78 3.32 15.26 15.72
CA LYS A 78 2.75 15.43 17.06
C LYS A 78 2.68 14.10 17.80
N MET A 79 2.18 13.06 17.15
CA MET A 79 2.11 11.71 17.71
C MET A 79 3.49 11.22 18.16
N MET A 80 4.50 11.32 17.30
CA MET A 80 5.86 10.86 17.59
C MET A 80 6.51 11.66 18.73
N THR A 81 6.32 12.98 18.74
CA THR A 81 6.88 13.87 19.75
C THR A 81 6.28 13.60 21.13
N GLU A 82 4.97 13.43 21.22
CA GLU A 82 4.29 13.12 22.48
C GLU A 82 4.61 11.71 22.99
N GLU A 83 4.64 10.70 22.12
CA GLU A 83 5.03 9.34 22.53
C GLU A 83 6.48 9.28 23.02
N LYS A 84 7.37 10.04 22.39
CA LYS A 84 8.77 10.16 22.83
C LYS A 84 8.87 10.85 24.19
N ALA A 85 8.19 11.98 24.37
CA ALA A 85 8.19 12.73 25.63
C ALA A 85 7.60 11.91 26.79
N ALA A 86 6.59 11.09 26.52
CA ALA A 86 5.96 10.20 27.49
C ALA A 86 6.72 8.87 27.71
N GLY A 87 7.86 8.64 27.06
CA GLY A 87 8.63 7.40 27.19
C GLY A 87 7.92 6.15 26.67
N LYS A 88 6.92 6.29 25.78
CA LYS A 88 6.13 5.17 25.22
C LYS A 88 6.88 4.38 24.15
N ILE A 89 7.94 4.96 23.57
CA ILE A 89 8.74 4.30 22.52
C ILE A 89 9.82 3.45 23.18
N ASN A 90 9.70 2.12 23.04
CA ASN A 90 10.72 1.19 23.50
C ASN A 90 11.77 0.96 22.42
N TYR A 91 13.02 1.36 22.69
CA TYR A 91 14.16 1.19 21.78
C TYR A 91 14.99 -0.07 22.06
N GLU A 92 14.83 -0.68 23.23
CA GLU A 92 15.67 -1.81 23.68
C GLU A 92 15.04 -3.16 23.36
N ARG A 93 13.70 -3.27 23.52
CA ARG A 93 12.97 -4.51 23.33
C ARG A 93 11.64 -4.32 22.61
N LEU A 94 11.25 -5.38 21.93
CA LEU A 94 9.99 -5.48 21.23
C LEU A 94 8.84 -5.75 22.23
N ASP A 95 7.98 -4.77 22.50
CA ASP A 95 6.73 -4.98 23.25
C ASP A 95 5.58 -5.29 22.29
N GLU A 96 5.25 -6.57 22.09
CA GLU A 96 4.14 -6.98 21.21
C GLU A 96 2.77 -6.81 21.86
N LYS A 97 2.68 -6.74 23.19
CA LYS A 97 1.41 -6.63 23.91
C LYS A 97 0.89 -5.20 23.88
N ASN A 98 1.78 -4.22 23.94
CA ASN A 98 1.45 -2.80 23.94
C ASN A 98 2.33 -2.03 22.93
N PRO A 99 2.12 -2.23 21.62
CA PRO A 99 2.87 -1.49 20.62
C PRO A 99 2.51 0.00 20.66
N SER A 100 3.53 0.87 20.60
CA SER A 100 3.33 2.32 20.42
C SER A 100 2.78 2.63 19.02
N ALA A 101 2.14 3.79 18.87
CA ALA A 101 1.65 4.25 17.57
C ALA A 101 2.82 4.49 16.61
N SER A 102 3.93 5.07 17.07
CA SER A 102 5.14 5.31 16.28
C SER A 102 5.72 4.01 15.73
N ARG A 103 5.78 2.94 16.53
CA ARG A 103 6.26 1.63 16.04
C ARG A 103 5.27 1.01 15.05
N THR A 104 3.97 1.12 15.33
CA THR A 104 2.92 0.61 14.46
C THR A 104 2.97 1.29 13.09
N LEU A 105 3.09 2.62 13.10
CA LEU A 105 3.25 3.45 11.92
C LEU A 105 4.53 3.12 11.15
N LEU A 106 5.66 2.92 11.83
CA LEU A 106 6.92 2.55 11.18
C LEU A 106 6.81 1.24 10.37
N ARG A 107 6.12 0.22 10.91
CA ARG A 107 5.90 -1.06 10.21
C ARG A 107 5.03 -0.87 8.97
N LEU A 108 3.95 -0.11 9.10
CA LEU A 108 3.12 0.28 7.98
C LEU A 108 3.96 1.06 6.95
N HIS A 109 4.64 2.13 7.32
CA HIS A 109 5.42 2.97 6.40
C HIS A 109 6.48 2.19 5.58
N ARG A 110 7.13 1.18 6.16
CA ARG A 110 8.02 0.27 5.41
C ARG A 110 7.28 -0.52 4.33
N ALA A 111 6.10 -1.04 4.66
CA ALA A 111 5.22 -1.70 3.71
C ALA A 111 4.68 -0.73 2.66
N PHE A 112 4.36 0.52 3.03
CA PHE A 112 3.97 1.58 2.08
C PHE A 112 5.03 1.72 0.99
N LYS A 113 6.30 1.85 1.37
CA LYS A 113 7.42 1.97 0.42
C LYS A 113 7.47 0.78 -0.55
N MET A 114 7.27 -0.44 -0.05
CA MET A 114 7.22 -1.64 -0.88
C MET A 114 6.06 -1.60 -1.89
N ILE A 115 4.86 -1.21 -1.44
CA ILE A 115 3.68 -1.11 -2.30
C ILE A 115 3.86 -0.01 -3.35
N SER A 116 4.40 1.16 -2.98
CA SER A 116 4.70 2.23 -3.93
C SER A 116 5.70 1.78 -5.00
N THR A 117 6.74 1.03 -4.62
CA THR A 117 7.68 0.45 -5.59
C THR A 117 6.96 -0.52 -6.52
N LEU A 118 6.14 -1.42 -5.98
CA LEU A 118 5.36 -2.38 -6.75
C LEU A 118 4.44 -1.69 -7.77
N LEU A 119 3.63 -0.73 -7.32
CA LEU A 119 2.72 0.01 -8.19
C LEU A 119 3.48 0.80 -9.27
N GLY A 120 4.62 1.40 -8.92
CA GLY A 120 5.47 2.09 -9.90
C GLY A 120 6.08 1.15 -10.95
N LYS A 121 6.44 -0.08 -10.58
CA LYS A 121 6.92 -1.09 -11.54
C LYS A 121 5.82 -1.56 -12.47
N ILE A 122 4.61 -1.77 -11.93
CA ILE A 122 3.41 -2.10 -12.72
C ILE A 122 3.10 -0.98 -13.73
N SER A 123 3.12 0.28 -13.29
CA SER A 123 2.79 1.42 -14.17
C SER A 123 3.79 1.63 -15.31
N ARG A 124 5.04 1.16 -15.14
CA ARG A 124 6.07 1.15 -16.20
C ARG A 124 6.06 -0.11 -17.05
N ASN A 125 5.12 -1.04 -16.79
CA ASN A 125 5.05 -2.35 -17.43
C ASN A 125 6.40 -3.11 -17.40
N GLU A 126 7.15 -3.00 -16.29
CA GLU A 126 8.42 -3.71 -16.15
C GLU A 126 8.21 -5.23 -16.26
N HIS A 127 9.19 -5.94 -16.82
CA HIS A 127 9.15 -7.39 -17.02
C HIS A 127 7.87 -7.88 -17.74
N ASP A 128 7.37 -7.09 -18.69
CA ASP A 128 6.16 -7.37 -19.46
C ASP A 128 4.92 -7.67 -18.59
N GLY A 129 4.83 -7.00 -17.43
CA GLY A 129 3.71 -7.17 -16.51
C GLY A 129 3.73 -8.46 -15.69
N LYS A 130 4.85 -9.19 -15.66
CA LYS A 130 4.98 -10.43 -14.88
C LYS A 130 4.96 -10.15 -13.37
N MET A 131 3.75 -10.19 -12.79
CA MET A 131 3.47 -9.85 -11.40
C MET A 131 4.35 -10.58 -10.38
N SER A 132 4.67 -11.86 -10.61
CA SER A 132 5.55 -12.61 -9.70
C SER A 132 6.94 -11.97 -9.58
N THR A 133 7.53 -11.55 -10.70
CA THR A 133 8.85 -10.90 -10.73
C THR A 133 8.77 -9.51 -10.13
N ILE A 134 7.77 -8.73 -10.55
CA ILE A 134 7.55 -7.37 -10.06
C ILE A 134 7.39 -7.34 -8.53
N ALA A 135 6.53 -8.21 -7.98
CA ALA A 135 6.29 -8.27 -6.54
C ALA A 135 7.50 -8.78 -5.77
N TYR A 136 8.18 -9.82 -6.27
CA TYR A 136 9.38 -10.35 -5.63
C TYR A 136 10.51 -9.31 -5.56
N GLU A 137 10.76 -8.60 -6.66
CA GLU A 137 11.79 -7.56 -6.66
C GLU A 137 11.40 -6.37 -5.79
N SER A 138 10.13 -5.93 -5.85
CA SER A 138 9.64 -4.81 -5.01
C SER A 138 9.77 -5.12 -3.54
N TYR A 139 9.51 -6.38 -3.14
CA TYR A 139 9.79 -6.85 -1.80
C TYR A 139 11.28 -6.74 -1.47
N ASN A 140 12.15 -7.31 -2.30
CA ASN A 140 13.59 -7.38 -2.03
C ASN A 140 14.29 -6.01 -2.07
N SER A 141 13.80 -5.05 -2.85
CA SER A 141 14.33 -3.68 -2.91
C SER A 141 13.76 -2.74 -1.85
N SER A 142 12.75 -3.17 -1.09
CA SER A 142 12.17 -2.40 0.00
C SER A 142 12.91 -2.61 1.32
N PRO A 143 12.60 -1.85 2.38
CA PRO A 143 13.11 -2.12 3.73
C PRO A 143 12.61 -3.44 4.35
N MET A 144 11.57 -4.08 3.78
CA MET A 144 10.89 -5.23 4.39
C MET A 144 11.78 -6.45 4.66
N PRO A 145 12.66 -6.91 3.75
CA PRO A 145 13.47 -8.11 3.96
C PRO A 145 14.43 -7.98 5.14
N ALA A 146 14.90 -6.77 5.43
CA ALA A 146 15.78 -6.49 6.58
C ALA A 146 15.05 -6.65 7.92
N HIS A 147 13.72 -6.60 7.92
CA HIS A 147 12.88 -6.68 9.12
C HIS A 147 12.01 -7.94 9.19
N HIS A 148 12.14 -8.84 8.21
CA HIS A 148 11.40 -10.10 8.17
C HIS A 148 12.30 -11.29 8.52
N PRO A 149 11.84 -12.19 9.41
CA PRO A 149 12.52 -13.45 9.67
C PRO A 149 12.76 -14.25 8.39
N TRP A 150 13.78 -15.11 8.40
CA TRP A 150 14.13 -15.95 7.25
C TRP A 150 12.93 -16.73 6.68
N VAL A 151 12.09 -17.29 7.56
CA VAL A 151 10.90 -18.05 7.14
C VAL A 151 9.93 -17.17 6.33
N ILE A 152 9.66 -15.95 6.78
CA ILE A 152 8.77 -15.01 6.09
C ILE A 152 9.35 -14.62 4.73
N ARG A 153 10.66 -14.35 4.65
CA ARG A 153 11.35 -14.09 3.37
C ARG A 153 11.17 -15.24 2.38
N LYS A 154 11.29 -16.49 2.84
CA LYS A 154 11.11 -17.67 1.99
C LYS A 154 9.66 -17.86 1.56
N SER A 155 8.70 -17.68 2.47
CA SER A 155 7.27 -17.74 2.15
C SER A 155 6.88 -16.75 1.07
N ILE A 156 7.42 -15.53 1.10
CA ILE A 156 7.17 -14.52 0.06
C ILE A 156 7.71 -14.98 -1.30
N GLY A 157 8.89 -15.59 -1.34
CA GLY A 157 9.45 -16.16 -2.58
C GLY A 157 8.55 -17.21 -3.24
N VAL A 158 7.69 -17.89 -2.47
CA VAL A 158 6.70 -18.84 -2.99
C VAL A 158 5.36 -18.14 -3.29
N ALA A 159 4.89 -17.27 -2.40
CA ALA A 159 3.59 -16.60 -2.51
C ALA A 159 3.45 -15.73 -3.77
N VAL A 160 4.54 -15.14 -4.26
CA VAL A 160 4.51 -14.32 -5.47
C VAL A 160 4.06 -15.07 -6.73
N TYR A 161 4.19 -16.41 -6.76
CA TYR A 161 3.72 -17.21 -7.90
C TYR A 161 2.21 -17.44 -7.91
N THR A 162 1.50 -17.06 -6.84
CA THR A 162 0.03 -17.15 -6.75
C THR A 162 -0.65 -15.83 -7.09
N LEU A 163 0.12 -14.82 -7.47
CA LEU A 163 -0.41 -13.52 -7.88
C LEU A 163 -1.21 -13.66 -9.18
N PRO A 164 -2.27 -12.85 -9.36
CA PRO A 164 -2.92 -12.72 -10.66
C PRO A 164 -1.97 -12.11 -11.70
N ASP A 165 -2.34 -12.17 -12.97
CA ASP A 165 -1.69 -11.36 -14.00
C ASP A 165 -1.96 -9.85 -13.79
N SER A 166 -1.13 -9.00 -14.40
CA SER A 166 -1.19 -7.55 -14.21
C SER A 166 -2.50 -6.95 -14.67
N GLN A 167 -3.09 -7.46 -15.76
CA GLN A 167 -4.36 -6.95 -16.29
C GLN A 167 -5.53 -7.28 -15.35
N SER A 168 -5.61 -8.53 -14.88
CA SER A 168 -6.59 -8.96 -13.88
C SER A 168 -6.45 -8.20 -12.57
N PHE A 169 -5.22 -7.88 -12.16
CA PHE A 169 -4.96 -7.05 -10.98
C PHE A 169 -5.45 -5.61 -11.21
N CYS A 170 -5.04 -4.95 -12.29
CA CYS A 170 -5.43 -3.59 -12.63
C CYS A 170 -6.95 -3.44 -12.74
N LYS A 171 -7.63 -4.40 -13.39
CA LYS A 171 -9.09 -4.41 -13.52
C LYS A 171 -9.82 -4.43 -12.16
N LYS A 172 -9.22 -5.00 -11.11
CA LYS A 172 -9.82 -5.02 -9.76
C LYS A 172 -9.64 -3.69 -9.02
N ILE A 173 -8.51 -3.00 -9.21
CA ILE A 173 -8.18 -1.79 -8.44
C ILE A 173 -8.52 -0.48 -9.17
N ALA A 174 -8.57 -0.53 -10.50
CA ALA A 174 -8.81 0.59 -11.41
C ALA A 174 -9.55 0.10 -12.67
N PRO A 175 -10.80 -0.41 -12.53
CA PRO A 175 -11.58 -0.92 -13.66
C PRO A 175 -11.75 0.09 -14.81
N GLU A 176 -11.75 1.39 -14.51
CA GLU A 176 -11.80 2.49 -15.46
C GLU A 176 -10.58 2.56 -16.39
N LEU A 177 -9.40 2.16 -15.91
CA LEU A 177 -8.18 2.11 -16.73
C LEU A 177 -8.11 0.85 -17.60
N ALA A 178 -8.96 -0.15 -17.33
CA ALA A 178 -9.01 -1.40 -18.07
C ALA A 178 -9.97 -1.37 -19.26
N GLY A 179 -10.74 -0.29 -19.44
CA GLY A 179 -11.75 -0.13 -20.49
C GLY A 179 -11.29 0.65 -21.73
N GLU A 180 -10.08 1.22 -21.74
CA GLU A 180 -9.48 1.83 -22.93
C GLU A 180 -8.83 0.73 -23.80
N GLU A 181 -9.66 -0.05 -24.50
CA GLU A 181 -9.19 -0.71 -25.71
C GLU A 181 -8.81 0.39 -26.72
N LEU A 182 -7.54 0.43 -27.14
CA LEU A 182 -7.11 1.24 -28.27
C LEU A 182 -8.05 0.93 -29.45
N PRO A 183 -8.64 1.92 -30.13
CA PRO A 183 -9.49 1.64 -31.27
C PRO A 183 -8.69 0.88 -32.33
N GLU A 184 -9.04 -0.39 -32.53
CA GLU A 184 -8.68 -1.16 -33.71
C GLU A 184 -9.34 -0.48 -34.92
N ASN A 185 -8.68 0.51 -35.49
CA ASN A 185 -9.00 1.05 -36.81
C ASN A 185 -7.72 1.52 -37.50
N PHE A 186 -6.83 0.58 -37.79
CA PHE A 186 -5.83 0.70 -38.86
C PHE A 186 -5.67 -0.63 -39.60
N GLU A 187 -6.79 -1.22 -40.04
CA GLU A 187 -6.77 -2.15 -41.17
C GLU A 187 -7.86 -1.75 -42.15
N GLY A 188 -7.44 -1.31 -43.34
CA GLY A 188 -8.34 -1.24 -44.49
C GLY A 188 -8.27 0.02 -45.35
N ASP A 189 -7.09 0.42 -45.80
CA ASP A 189 -7.03 0.95 -47.17
C ASP A 189 -5.96 0.23 -47.99
N ARG A 190 -6.36 -0.95 -48.48
CA ARG A 190 -5.84 -1.51 -49.72
C ARG A 190 -7.00 -1.55 -50.71
N ARG A 191 -7.29 -0.41 -51.35
CA ARG A 191 -7.85 -0.40 -52.70
C ARG A 191 -7.14 0.61 -53.59
N SER A 192 -6.12 0.12 -54.29
CA SER A 192 -5.86 0.57 -55.66
C SER A 192 -6.92 -0.04 -56.59
N PRO A 193 -7.30 0.67 -57.64
CA PRO A 193 -6.83 0.28 -58.98
C PRO A 193 -5.68 1.15 -59.46
#